data_AF-A0A1X7HPH4-F1
#
_entry.id   AF-A0A1X7HPH4-F1
#
_cell.length_a   1.000
_cell.length_b   1.000
_cell.length_c   1.000
_cell.angle_alpha   90.00
_cell.angle_beta   90.00
_cell.angle_gamma   90.00
#
_symmetry.space_group_name_H-M   'P 1'
#
loop_
_entity.id
_entity.type
_entity.pdbx_description
1 polymer ?
#
loop_
_entity_poly.entity_id
_entity_poly.type
_entity_poly.pdbx_seq_one_letter_code
_entity_poly.pdbx_strand_id
1 'polypeptide(L)'
;MNTARALQEKPARSAFDFLYKYGTIITVVVLIAVFGILNDNFLNTSNIINILRSISIVTIIAVGLTVSLAVGGFDLSVGSTASLANALVISLFVWRGTIVLIDTMSGKSMPIPDEARKIISTFEGWE
;
A
#
# COMPACT_ATOMS: atom_id res chain seq x y z
N MET A 1 29.08 -27.57 -46.26
CA MET A 1 28.98 -28.22 -44.94
C MET A 1 29.51 -27.26 -43.90
N ASN A 2 28.62 -26.91 -42.95
CA ASN A 2 28.90 -26.71 -41.53
C ASN A 2 29.81 -25.49 -41.16
N THR A 3 29.56 -24.68 -40.13
CA THR A 3 28.77 -24.87 -38.89
C THR A 3 28.68 -23.50 -38.19
N ALA A 4 28.13 -22.48 -38.86
CA ALA A 4 28.05 -21.12 -38.29
C ALA A 4 26.62 -20.69 -37.89
N ARG A 5 25.62 -21.58 -38.01
CA ARG A 5 24.21 -21.30 -37.67
C ARG A 5 23.77 -21.88 -36.32
N ALA A 6 24.69 -22.12 -35.39
CA ALA A 6 24.40 -22.83 -34.14
C ALA A 6 24.73 -22.05 -32.86
N LEU A 7 24.99 -20.74 -32.91
CA LEU A 7 25.35 -19.97 -31.71
C LEU A 7 24.67 -18.60 -31.69
N GLN A 8 23.42 -18.55 -31.20
CA GLN A 8 22.94 -17.54 -30.25
C GLN A 8 21.41 -17.57 -30.15
N GLU A 9 20.89 -18.52 -29.37
CA GLU A 9 19.66 -18.22 -28.65
C GLU A 9 20.03 -17.30 -27.49
N LYS A 10 19.42 -16.11 -27.41
CA LYS A 10 19.68 -15.14 -26.32
C LYS A 10 18.76 -15.48 -25.12
N PRO A 11 19.27 -16.11 -24.04
CA PRO A 11 18.43 -16.53 -22.91
C PRO A 11 17.95 -15.35 -22.04
N ALA A 12 18.58 -14.17 -22.18
CA ALA A 12 18.31 -13.02 -21.32
C ALA A 12 16.94 -12.34 -21.56
N ARG A 13 16.32 -12.52 -22.74
CA ARG A 13 14.95 -12.02 -22.97
C ARG A 13 13.90 -12.90 -22.27
N SER A 14 14.09 -14.21 -22.25
CA SER A 14 13.09 -15.13 -21.70
C SER A 14 12.87 -14.99 -20.20
N ALA A 15 13.95 -14.87 -19.41
CA ALA A 15 13.83 -14.69 -17.96
C ALA A 15 13.25 -13.32 -17.58
N PHE A 16 13.62 -12.26 -18.31
CA PHE A 16 13.09 -10.92 -18.09
C PHE A 16 11.62 -10.81 -18.50
N ASP A 17 11.23 -11.41 -19.63
CA ASP A 17 9.84 -11.45 -20.09
C ASP A 17 8.96 -12.26 -19.13
N PHE A 18 9.48 -13.35 -18.56
CA PHE A 18 8.81 -14.13 -17.52
C PHE A 18 8.60 -13.31 -16.24
N LEU A 19 9.66 -12.64 -15.77
CA LEU A 19 9.58 -11.81 -14.57
C LEU A 19 8.68 -10.58 -14.78
N TYR A 20 8.63 -10.02 -15.98
CA TYR A 20 7.72 -8.92 -16.31
C TYR A 20 6.25 -9.38 -16.29
N LYS A 21 5.97 -10.56 -16.86
CA LYS A 21 4.61 -11.11 -16.94
C LYS A 21 4.07 -11.60 -15.60
N TYR A 22 4.92 -12.19 -14.76
CA TYR A 22 4.52 -12.81 -13.49
C TYR A 22 5.04 -12.08 -12.25
N GLY A 23 5.68 -10.92 -12.44
CA GLY A 23 6.40 -10.19 -11.38
C GLY A 23 5.55 -9.90 -10.17
N THR A 24 4.30 -9.48 -10.36
CA THR A 24 3.37 -9.22 -9.24
C THR A 24 3.09 -10.47 -8.42
N ILE A 25 2.79 -11.60 -9.07
CA ILE A 25 2.49 -12.87 -8.38
C ILE A 25 3.74 -13.37 -7.65
N ILE A 26 4.89 -13.33 -8.31
CA ILE A 26 6.18 -13.72 -7.72
C ILE A 26 6.48 -12.85 -6.50
N THR A 27 6.28 -11.54 -6.61
CA THR A 27 6.50 -10.59 -5.50
C THR A 27 5.61 -10.90 -4.31
N VAL A 28 4.32 -11.19 -4.53
CA VAL A 28 3.40 -11.57 -3.45
C VAL A 28 3.87 -12.85 -2.74
N VAL A 29 4.24 -13.88 -3.50
CA VAL A 29 4.72 -15.15 -2.92
C VAL A 29 6.01 -14.93 -2.12
N VAL A 30 6.95 -14.15 -2.66
CA VAL A 30 8.21 -13.82 -1.99
C VAL A 30 7.95 -13.05 -0.70
N LEU A 31 7.06 -12.05 -0.72
CA LEU A 31 6.72 -11.29 0.50
C LEU A 31 6.08 -12.18 1.56
N ILE A 32 5.16 -13.08 1.19
CA ILE A 32 4.56 -14.02 2.14
C ILE A 32 5.62 -14.93 2.76
N ALA A 33 6.55 -15.45 1.96
CA ALA A 33 7.63 -16.30 2.46
C ALA A 33 8.58 -15.53 3.39
N VAL A 34 9.01 -14.33 2.98
CA VAL A 34 9.93 -13.49 3.76
C VAL A 34 9.31 -13.09 5.09
N PHE A 35 8.09 -12.53 5.10
CA PHE A 35 7.44 -12.13 6.35
C PHE A 35 6.98 -13.31 7.19
N GLY A 36 6.62 -14.43 6.57
CA GLY A 36 6.28 -15.66 7.28
C GLY A 36 7.46 -16.28 8.03
N ILE A 37 8.69 -16.11 7.53
CA ILE A 37 9.92 -16.58 8.20
C ILE A 37 10.45 -15.54 9.20
N LEU A 38 10.40 -14.26 8.86
CA LEU A 38 10.95 -13.19 9.70
C LEU A 38 10.04 -12.80 10.87
N ASN A 39 8.76 -13.15 10.84
CA ASN A 39 7.81 -12.78 11.89
C ASN A 39 6.81 -13.91 12.15
N ASP A 40 6.92 -14.53 13.33
CA ASP A 40 6.03 -15.60 13.79
C ASP A 40 4.55 -15.21 13.82
N ASN A 41 4.24 -13.91 13.98
CA ASN A 41 2.87 -13.40 14.01
C ASN A 41 2.28 -13.13 12.62
N PHE A 42 3.09 -13.14 11.56
CA PHE A 42 2.63 -12.77 10.22
C PHE A 42 1.57 -13.76 9.69
N LEU A 43 1.79 -15.06 9.86
CA LEU A 43 0.88 -16.12 9.42
C LEU A 43 -0.22 -16.45 10.45
N ASN A 44 -0.34 -15.66 11.52
CA ASN A 44 -1.43 -15.82 12.47
C ASN A 44 -2.78 -15.53 11.78
N THR A 45 -3.80 -16.34 12.05
CA THR A 45 -5.16 -16.19 11.52
C THR A 45 -5.69 -14.76 11.65
N SER A 46 -5.46 -14.10 12.79
CA SER A 46 -5.89 -12.72 13.00
C SER A 46 -5.21 -11.74 12.04
N ASN A 47 -3.90 -11.89 11.81
CA ASN A 47 -3.16 -11.03 10.91
C ASN A 47 -3.53 -11.29 9.45
N ILE A 48 -3.71 -12.56 9.06
CA ILE A 48 -4.19 -12.93 7.72
C ILE A 48 -5.57 -12.32 7.46
N ILE A 49 -6.52 -12.46 8.41
CA ILE A 49 -7.86 -11.87 8.27
C ILE A 49 -7.78 -10.35 8.15
N ASN A 50 -6.90 -9.69 8.91
CA ASN A 50 -6.72 -8.24 8.83
C ASN A 50 -6.19 -7.82 7.45
N ILE A 51 -5.17 -8.50 6.94
CA ILE A 51 -4.62 -8.26 5.59
C ILE A 51 -5.70 -8.46 4.52
N LEU A 52 -6.44 -9.57 4.60
CA LEU A 52 -7.52 -9.88 3.67
C LEU A 52 -8.65 -8.83 3.72
N ARG A 53 -8.99 -8.34 4.91
CA ARG A 53 -9.99 -7.27 5.07
C ARG A 53 -9.51 -5.95 4.44
N SER A 54 -8.25 -5.58 4.66
CA SER A 54 -7.66 -4.39 4.06
C SER A 54 -7.65 -4.45 2.52
N ILE A 55 -7.21 -5.56 1.94
CA ILE A 55 -7.17 -5.70 0.47
C ILE A 55 -8.57 -5.83 -0.14
N SER A 56 -9.54 -6.40 0.60
CA SER A 56 -10.93 -6.52 0.13
C SER A 56 -11.56 -5.15 -0.18
N ILE A 57 -11.36 -4.16 0.70
CA ILE A 57 -11.91 -2.80 0.50
C ILE A 57 -11.33 -2.19 -0.79
N VAL A 58 -10.02 -2.26 -0.97
CA VAL A 58 -9.33 -1.72 -2.15
C VAL A 58 -9.77 -2.45 -3.42
N THR A 59 -9.93 -3.78 -3.35
CA THR A 59 -10.34 -4.61 -4.50
C THR A 59 -11.75 -4.28 -4.96
N ILE A 60 -12.70 -4.09 -4.03
CA ILE A 60 -14.09 -3.71 -4.37
C ILE A 60 -14.10 -2.37 -5.10
N ILE A 61 -13.36 -1.38 -4.60
CA ILE A 61 -13.23 -0.06 -5.25
C ILE A 61 -12.59 -0.20 -6.64
N ALA A 62 -11.50 -0.96 -6.75
CA ALA A 62 -10.79 -1.17 -8.01
C ALA A 62 -11.66 -1.87 -9.07
N VAL A 63 -12.49 -2.84 -8.68
CA VAL A 63 -13.44 -3.50 -9.58
C VAL A 63 -14.49 -2.51 -10.08
N GLY A 64 -15.04 -1.65 -9.21
CA GLY A 64 -15.97 -0.60 -9.60
C GLY A 64 -15.36 0.38 -10.61
N LEU A 65 -14.12 0.82 -10.38
CA LEU A 65 -13.38 1.67 -11.31
C LEU A 65 -13.10 0.96 -12.64
N THR A 66 -12.76 -0.34 -12.61
CA THR A 66 -12.50 -1.14 -13.82
C THR A 66 -13.72 -1.23 -14.72
N VAL A 67 -14.90 -1.48 -14.15
CA VAL A 67 -16.17 -1.55 -14.91
C VAL A 67 -16.52 -0.17 -15.48
N SER A 68 -16.36 0.90 -14.70
CA SER A 68 -16.61 2.28 -15.16
C SER A 68 -15.76 2.61 -16.39
N LEU A 69 -14.45 2.35 -16.31
CA LEU A 69 -13.50 2.58 -17.40
C LEU A 69 -13.80 1.71 -18.63
N ALA A 70 -14.23 0.46 -18.44
CA ALA A 70 -14.54 -0.46 -19.54
C ALA A 70 -15.71 0.02 -20.43
N VAL A 71 -16.66 0.77 -19.86
CA VAL A 71 -17.81 1.35 -20.60
C VAL A 71 -17.48 2.73 -21.16
N GLY A 72 -16.25 3.23 -20.96
CA GLY A 72 -15.82 4.57 -21.38
C GLY A 72 -16.27 5.70 -20.45
N GLY A 73 -16.83 5.35 -19.28
CA GLY A 73 -17.14 6.30 -18.23
C GLY A 73 -15.89 6.57 -17.38
N PHE A 74 -15.46 7.82 -17.29
CA PHE A 74 -14.37 8.22 -16.39
C PHE A 74 -14.94 8.66 -15.04
N ASP A 75 -15.72 7.78 -14.38
CA ASP A 75 -16.29 8.10 -13.08
C ASP A 75 -15.29 7.80 -11.96
N LEU A 76 -14.49 8.83 -11.63
CA LEU A 76 -13.50 8.81 -10.54
C LEU A 76 -14.09 9.23 -9.17
N SER A 77 -15.41 9.46 -9.07
CA SER A 77 -16.04 9.95 -7.84
C SER A 77 -15.87 9.02 -6.63
N VAL A 78 -15.78 7.70 -6.87
CA VAL A 78 -15.51 6.70 -5.83
C VAL A 78 -14.11 6.88 -5.23
N GLY A 79 -13.13 7.21 -6.07
CA GLY A 79 -11.74 7.46 -5.64
C GLY A 79 -11.61 8.76 -4.84
N SER A 80 -12.27 9.84 -5.29
CA SER A 80 -12.26 11.11 -4.56
C SER A 80 -13.01 11.01 -3.22
N THR A 81 -14.13 10.30 -3.17
CA THR A 81 -14.89 10.05 -1.93
C THR A 81 -14.07 9.23 -0.92
N ALA A 82 -13.40 8.16 -1.38
CA ALA A 82 -12.52 7.36 -0.53
C ALA A 82 -11.34 8.18 0.01
N SER A 83 -10.74 9.04 -0.83
CA SER A 83 -9.64 9.91 -0.44
C SER A 83 -10.07 10.98 0.57
N LEU A 84 -11.23 11.61 0.34
CA LEU A 84 -11.80 12.59 1.26
C LEU A 84 -12.15 11.96 2.61
N ALA A 85 -12.78 10.79 2.61
CA ALA A 85 -13.08 10.05 3.84
C ALA A 85 -11.80 9.72 4.62
N ASN A 86 -10.76 9.25 3.95
CA ASN A 86 -9.46 8.98 4.57
C ASN A 86 -8.83 10.25 5.17
N ALA A 87 -8.80 11.35 4.41
CA ALA A 87 -8.26 12.63 4.88
C ALA A 87 -9.05 13.18 6.08
N LEU A 88 -10.38 13.06 6.07
CA LEU A 88 -11.25 13.45 7.18
C LEU A 88 -10.97 12.64 8.45
N VAL A 89 -10.89 11.31 8.33
CA VAL A 89 -10.60 10.43 9.47
C VAL A 89 -9.24 10.77 10.08
N ILE A 90 -8.21 10.92 9.25
CA ILE A 90 -6.87 11.30 9.72
C ILE A 90 -6.90 12.68 10.39
N SER A 91 -7.56 13.66 9.78
CA SER A 91 -7.65 15.02 10.32
C SER A 91 -8.36 15.05 11.68
N LEU A 92 -9.44 14.27 11.84
CA LEU A 92 -10.16 14.13 13.10
C LEU A 92 -9.31 13.44 14.17
N PHE A 93 -8.52 12.43 13.79
CA PHE A 93 -7.61 11.74 14.71
C PHE A 93 -6.49 12.66 15.22
N VAL A 94 -5.97 13.53 14.35
CA VAL A 94 -4.99 14.56 14.73
C VAL A 94 -5.63 15.63 15.61
N TRP A 95 -6.79 16.15 15.22
CA TRP A 95 -7.48 17.21 15.97
C TRP A 95 -7.93 16.77 17.37
N ARG A 96 -8.40 15.52 17.52
CA ARG A 96 -8.74 14.94 18.84
C ARG A 96 -7.51 14.50 19.64
N GLY A 97 -6.31 14.65 19.10
CA GLY A 97 -5.07 14.19 19.71
C GLY A 97 -5.03 12.69 19.93
N THR A 98 -5.92 11.89 19.33
CA THR A 98 -6.10 10.47 19.67
C THR A 98 -4.84 9.66 19.39
N ILE A 99 -4.09 10.01 18.34
CA ILE A 99 -2.78 9.40 18.03
C ILE A 99 -1.74 9.75 19.12
N VAL A 100 -1.69 11.01 19.56
CA VAL A 100 -0.78 11.48 20.63
C VAL A 100 -1.16 10.89 21.98
N LEU A 101 -2.45 10.71 22.25
CA LEU A 101 -2.98 10.13 23.48
C LEU A 101 -2.69 8.64 23.59
N ILE A 102 -2.88 7.86 22.51
CA ILE A 102 -2.53 6.43 22.48
C ILE A 102 -1.02 6.25 22.68
N ASP A 103 -0.21 7.10 22.08
CA ASP A 103 1.25 7.11 22.22
C ASP A 103 1.69 7.46 23.66
N THR A 104 1.12 8.54 24.22
CA THR A 104 1.34 8.96 25.61
C THR A 104 0.90 7.89 26.62
N MET A 105 -0.24 7.22 26.39
CA MET A 105 -0.73 6.13 27.25
C MET A 105 0.06 4.82 27.09
N SER A 106 0.72 4.61 25.94
CA SER A 106 1.60 3.46 25.67
C SER A 106 3.01 3.61 26.27
N GLY A 107 3.31 4.76 26.89
CA GLY A 107 4.59 5.03 27.54
C GLY A 107 5.77 5.25 26.59
N LYS A 108 5.51 5.23 25.27
CA LYS A 108 6.43 5.73 24.26
C LYS A 108 6.07 7.19 24.05
N SER A 109 6.77 8.11 24.69
CA SER A 109 6.63 9.53 24.37
C SER A 109 7.28 9.77 23.01
N MET A 110 6.56 9.55 21.91
CA MET A 110 7.06 9.93 20.59
C MET A 110 7.07 11.47 20.55
N PRO A 111 8.26 12.11 20.47
CA PRO A 111 8.33 13.54 20.35
C PRO A 111 7.62 13.96 19.07
N ILE A 112 6.77 14.98 19.16
CA ILE A 112 6.09 15.57 18.00
C ILE A 112 7.17 15.92 16.97
N PRO A 113 7.13 15.35 15.74
CA PRO A 113 8.12 15.67 14.71
C PRO A 113 8.21 17.19 14.50
N ASP A 114 9.42 17.74 14.36
CA ASP A 114 9.63 19.19 14.27
C ASP A 114 8.83 19.83 13.11
N GLU A 115 8.59 19.06 12.05
CA GLU A 115 7.74 19.45 10.93
C GLU A 115 6.28 19.66 11.35
N ALA A 116 5.75 18.75 12.19
CA ALA A 116 4.41 18.89 12.76
C ALA A 116 4.35 20.06 13.75
N ARG A 117 5.41 20.29 14.56
CA ARG A 117 5.49 21.49 15.42
C ARG A 117 5.44 22.78 14.61
N LYS A 118 6.12 22.82 13.46
CA LYS A 118 6.14 23.99 12.57
C LYS A 118 4.77 24.26 11.94
N ILE A 119 4.06 23.21 11.54
CA ILE A 119 2.69 23.33 11.02
C ILE A 119 1.75 23.84 12.12
N ILE A 120 1.79 23.26 13.32
CA ILE A 120 0.95 23.67 14.46
C ILE A 120 1.23 25.13 14.85
N SER A 121 2.51 25.55 14.94
CA SER A 121 2.87 26.95 15.22
C SER A 121 2.42 27.93 14.14
N THR A 122 2.18 27.44 12.91
CA THR A 122 1.63 28.27 11.83
C THR A 122 0.14 28.55 12.03
N PHE A 123 -0.58 27.74 12.81
CA PHE A 123 -2.00 27.96 13.14
C PHE A 123 -2.20 28.77 14.43
N GLU A 124 -1.29 28.67 15.41
CA GLU A 124 -1.36 29.44 16.66
C GLU A 124 -0.98 30.93 16.50
N GLY A 125 -0.28 31.31 15.42
CA GLY A 125 0.11 32.70 15.14
C GLY A 125 -0.95 33.57 14.47
N TRP A 126 -2.23 33.15 14.48
CA TRP A 126 -3.35 33.89 13.86
C TRP A 126 -4.34 34.48 14.89
N GLU A 127 -3.88 34.72 16.11
CA GLU A 127 -4.49 35.64 17.09
C GLU A 127 -3.62 36.90 17.27
#